data_AF-A0A7C0UMT7-F1
#
_entry.id   AF-A0A7C0UMT7-F1
#
_cell.length_a   1.000
_cell.length_b   1.000
_cell.length_c   1.000
_cell.angle_alpha   90.00
_cell.angle_beta   90.00
_cell.angle_gamma   90.00
#
_symmetry.space_group_name_H-M   'P 1'
#
loop_
_entity.id
_entity.type
_entity.pdbx_description
1 polymer ?
#
loop_
_entity_poly.entity_id
_entity_poly.type
_entity_poly.pdbx_seq_one_letter_code
_entity_poly.pdbx_strand_id
1 'polypeptide(L)'
;MDIISLPIKHDNEEIEGTYRLVMASVMRAKALSMGALPAKASKAKKITTLAIEEVVSGAVIVLSGNAAVKAREDAKEMVHKRVMDEAQQKETMPEDITELEKDLKVYLSEKSGTEKKKTIEDIFGD
;
A
#
# COMPACT_ATOMS: atom_id res chain seq x y z
N MET A 1 22.27 -9.36 4.53
CA MET A 1 22.73 -10.68 4.04
C MET A 1 22.36 -10.73 2.58
N ASP A 2 23.28 -11.11 1.68
CA ASP A 2 23.02 -11.07 0.24
C ASP A 2 22.32 -12.37 -0.22
N ILE A 3 21.04 -12.49 0.11
CA ILE A 3 20.23 -13.72 -0.07
C ILE A 3 20.11 -14.19 -1.53
N ILE A 4 20.45 -13.32 -2.48
CA ILE A 4 20.40 -13.58 -3.93
C ILE A 4 21.72 -14.09 -4.50
N SER A 5 22.78 -14.17 -3.69
CA SER A 5 24.11 -14.64 -4.12
C SER A 5 24.33 -16.16 -3.97
N LEU A 6 23.45 -16.85 -3.25
CA LEU A 6 23.54 -18.28 -2.96
C LEU A 6 22.21 -18.98 -3.25
N PRO A 7 22.20 -20.30 -3.48
CA PRO A 7 20.97 -21.07 -3.56
C PRO A 7 20.12 -20.84 -2.31
N ILE A 8 18.89 -20.37 -2.52
CA ILE A 8 17.97 -20.04 -1.44
C ILE A 8 17.50 -21.36 -0.82
N LYS A 9 17.85 -21.56 0.44
CA LYS A 9 17.34 -22.67 1.26
C LYS A 9 16.17 -22.14 2.09
N HIS A 10 15.03 -22.83 2.03
CA HIS A 10 13.85 -22.54 2.84
C HIS A 10 13.32 -23.84 3.43
N ASP A 11 12.82 -23.76 4.65
CA ASP A 11 12.26 -24.89 5.40
C ASP A 11 10.79 -24.61 5.70
N ASN A 12 10.02 -24.38 4.64
CA ASN A 12 8.61 -24.01 4.73
C ASN A 12 7.77 -25.06 4.00
N GLU A 13 6.99 -25.84 4.76
CA GLU A 13 6.15 -26.93 4.25
C GLU A 13 5.11 -26.43 3.23
N GLU A 14 4.61 -25.20 3.37
CA GLU A 14 3.66 -24.60 2.41
C GLU A 14 4.32 -24.27 1.06
N ILE A 15 5.64 -24.12 1.05
CA ILE A 15 6.45 -23.77 -0.10
C ILE A 15 7.22 -25.00 -0.59
N GLU A 16 6.49 -25.95 -1.16
CA GLU A 16 7.03 -27.22 -1.67
C GLU A 16 8.06 -27.07 -2.81
N GLY A 17 8.19 -25.89 -3.43
CA GLY A 17 9.11 -25.70 -4.55
C GLY A 17 9.49 -24.24 -4.83
N THR A 18 10.53 -24.08 -5.66
CA THR A 18 11.09 -22.77 -6.06
C THR A 18 10.07 -21.89 -6.76
N TYR A 19 9.18 -22.46 -7.57
CA TYR A 19 8.11 -21.70 -8.22
C TYR A 19 7.12 -21.09 -7.21
N ARG A 20 6.70 -21.84 -6.18
CA ARG A 20 5.85 -21.29 -5.11
C ARG A 20 6.59 -20.19 -4.34
N LEU A 21 7.89 -20.38 -4.06
CA LEU A 21 8.71 -19.38 -3.38
C LEU A 21 8.74 -18.08 -4.17
N VAL A 22 8.98 -18.15 -5.48
CA VAL A 22 9.00 -16.97 -6.36
C VAL A 22 7.64 -16.30 -6.39
N MET A 23 6.55 -17.05 -6.54
CA MET A 23 5.20 -16.48 -6.57
C MET A 23 4.84 -15.78 -5.26
N ALA A 24 5.11 -16.41 -4.11
CA ALA A 24 4.90 -15.79 -2.80
C ALA A 24 5.75 -14.50 -2.64
N SER A 25 7.01 -14.55 -3.08
CA SER A 25 7.92 -13.39 -3.04
C SER A 25 7.44 -12.25 -3.95
N VAL A 26 6.91 -12.55 -5.13
CA VAL A 26 6.35 -11.54 -6.05
C VAL A 26 5.10 -10.91 -5.47
N MET A 27 4.18 -11.71 -4.93
CA MET A 27 2.98 -11.21 -4.26
C MET A 27 3.35 -10.30 -3.09
N ARG A 28 4.34 -10.71 -2.30
CA ARG A 28 4.82 -9.91 -1.17
C ARG A 28 5.51 -8.62 -1.63
N ALA A 29 6.37 -8.69 -2.65
CA ALA A 29 7.00 -7.51 -3.24
C ALA A 29 5.94 -6.52 -3.77
N LYS A 30 4.88 -7.01 -4.41
CA LYS A 30 3.77 -6.17 -4.86
C LYS A 30 3.08 -5.46 -3.68
N ALA A 31 2.82 -6.17 -2.58
CA ALA A 31 2.23 -5.58 -1.39
C ALA A 31 3.12 -4.47 -0.79
N LEU A 32 4.43 -4.73 -0.66
CA LEU A 32 5.41 -3.75 -0.20
C LEU A 32 5.46 -2.52 -1.11
N SER A 33 5.42 -2.71 -2.44
CA SER A 33 5.36 -1.59 -3.40
C SER A 33 4.07 -0.77 -3.32
N MET A 34 2.97 -1.37 -2.86
CA MET A 34 1.70 -0.68 -2.60
C MET A 34 1.63 -0.04 -1.20
N GLY A 35 2.75 0.00 -0.47
CA GLY A 35 2.84 0.66 0.84
C GLY A 35 2.63 -0.26 2.04
N ALA A 36 2.58 -1.59 1.85
CA ALA A 36 2.58 -2.50 2.99
C ALA A 36 3.88 -2.37 3.80
N LEU A 37 3.78 -2.45 5.13
CA LEU A 37 4.94 -2.38 5.99
C LEU A 37 5.77 -3.67 5.92
N PRO A 38 7.11 -3.58 6.04
CA PRO A 38 7.96 -4.75 6.23
C PRO A 38 7.54 -5.55 7.45
N ALA A 39 7.47 -6.87 7.31
CA ALA A 39 7.16 -7.80 8.39
C ALA A 39 8.39 -8.09 9.25
N LYS A 40 9.59 -7.78 8.75
CA LYS A 40 10.85 -7.99 9.45
C LYS A 40 11.81 -6.82 9.21
N ALA A 41 12.59 -6.48 10.22
CA ALA A 41 13.72 -5.58 10.06
C ALA A 41 14.79 -6.21 9.15
N SER A 42 15.13 -5.53 8.05
CA SER A 42 16.17 -5.98 7.12
C SER A 42 17.07 -4.83 6.70
N LYS A 43 18.30 -5.18 6.32
CA LYS A 43 19.27 -4.28 5.69
C LYS A 43 19.11 -4.22 4.16
N ALA A 44 18.16 -4.98 3.60
CA ALA A 44 17.91 -5.04 2.17
C ALA A 44 17.37 -3.69 1.68
N LYS A 45 18.02 -3.13 0.64
CA LYS A 45 17.58 -1.88 0.00
C LYS A 45 16.54 -2.11 -1.09
N LYS A 46 16.54 -3.29 -1.72
CA LYS A 46 15.62 -3.64 -2.80
C LYS A 46 14.39 -4.33 -2.22
N ILE A 47 13.21 -3.89 -2.66
CA ILE A 47 11.92 -4.47 -2.25
C ILE A 47 11.86 -5.96 -2.56
N THR A 48 12.39 -6.38 -3.71
CA THR A 48 12.42 -7.79 -4.11
C THR A 48 13.28 -8.64 -3.17
N THR A 49 14.44 -8.14 -2.76
CA THR A 49 15.33 -8.82 -1.81
C THR A 49 14.67 -8.90 -0.43
N LEU A 50 14.01 -7.83 0.02
CA LEU A 50 13.25 -7.82 1.26
C LEU A 50 12.11 -8.85 1.24
N ALA A 51 11.34 -8.88 0.16
CA ALA A 51 10.22 -9.81 0.00
C ALA A 51 10.68 -11.28 0.05
N ILE A 52 11.78 -11.61 -0.65
CA ILE A 52 12.36 -12.96 -0.60
C ILE A 52 12.79 -13.29 0.83
N GLU A 53 13.46 -12.37 1.53
CA GLU A 53 13.90 -12.60 2.91
C GLU A 53 12.71 -12.84 3.85
N GLU A 54 11.64 -12.06 3.73
CA GLU A 54 10.44 -12.21 4.55
C GLU A 54 9.74 -13.56 4.30
N VAL A 55 9.64 -13.99 3.04
CA VAL A 55 9.01 -15.27 2.68
C VAL A 55 9.86 -16.46 3.15
N VAL A 56 11.17 -16.42 2.91
CA VAL A 56 12.09 -17.51 3.28
C VAL A 56 12.18 -17.65 4.80
N SER A 57 12.15 -16.54 5.54
CA SER A 57 12.19 -16.57 7.01
C SER A 57 10.85 -16.93 7.65
N GLY A 58 9.78 -17.15 6.87
CA GLY A 58 8.44 -17.40 7.41
C GLY A 58 7.83 -16.20 8.14
N ALA A 59 8.40 -15.00 7.98
CA ALA A 59 7.87 -13.77 8.59
C ALA A 59 6.51 -13.36 7.98
N VAL A 60 6.18 -13.89 6.80
CA VAL A 60 4.88 -13.74 6.16
C VAL A 60 4.22 -15.10 5.98
N ILE A 61 2.93 -15.15 6.27
CA ILE A 61 2.12 -16.35 6.11
C ILE A 61 1.80 -16.52 4.62
N VAL A 62 2.16 -17.68 4.07
CA VAL A 62 1.81 -18.07 2.71
C VAL A 62 0.61 -19.00 2.80
N LEU A 63 -0.51 -18.60 2.21
CA LEU A 63 -1.72 -19.41 2.16
C LEU A 63 -1.78 -20.19 0.85
N SER A 64 -2.25 -21.43 0.92
CA SER A 64 -2.42 -22.33 -0.23
C SER A 64 -3.85 -22.90 -0.29
N GLY A 65 -4.21 -23.49 -1.43
CA GLY A 65 -5.50 -24.17 -1.63
C GLY A 65 -6.74 -23.30 -1.33
N ASN A 66 -7.73 -23.89 -0.66
CA ASN A 66 -9.00 -23.22 -0.33
C ASN A 66 -8.82 -22.00 0.57
N ALA A 67 -7.81 -22.00 1.44
CA ALA A 67 -7.53 -20.85 2.30
C ALA A 67 -7.11 -19.63 1.47
N ALA A 68 -6.32 -19.83 0.42
CA ALA A 68 -5.92 -18.76 -0.49
C ALA A 68 -7.09 -18.21 -1.31
N VAL A 69 -8.01 -19.07 -1.75
CA VAL A 69 -9.22 -18.66 -2.49
C VAL A 69 -10.10 -17.77 -1.60
N LYS A 70 -10.42 -18.26 -0.40
CA LYS A 70 -11.25 -17.52 0.56
C LYS A 70 -10.64 -16.16 0.93
N ALA A 71 -9.35 -16.13 1.27
CA ALA A 71 -8.66 -14.89 1.60
C ALA A 71 -8.70 -13.86 0.45
N ARG A 72 -8.69 -14.32 -0.80
CA ARG A 72 -8.79 -13.45 -1.97
C ARG A 72 -10.20 -12.92 -2.20
N GLU A 73 -11.22 -13.71 -1.92
CA GLU A 73 -12.63 -13.29 -1.96
C GLU A 73 -12.89 -12.24 -0.87
N ASP A 74 -12.51 -12.54 0.37
CA ASP A 74 -12.63 -11.63 1.51
C ASP A 74 -11.91 -10.29 1.23
N ALA A 75 -10.71 -10.33 0.64
CA ALA A 75 -9.97 -9.13 0.26
C ALA A 75 -10.70 -8.29 -0.80
N LYS A 76 -11.36 -8.92 -1.77
CA LYS A 76 -12.16 -8.20 -2.78
C LYS A 76 -13.40 -7.57 -2.17
N GLU A 77 -14.10 -8.29 -1.29
CA GLU A 77 -15.27 -7.76 -0.59
C GLU A 77 -14.91 -6.55 0.27
N MET A 78 -13.78 -6.60 0.99
CA MET A 78 -13.31 -5.45 1.77
C MET A 78 -12.99 -4.23 0.91
N VAL A 79 -12.40 -4.42 -0.28
CA VAL A 79 -12.14 -3.32 -1.22
C VAL A 79 -13.46 -2.75 -1.75
N HIS A 80 -14.39 -3.62 -2.16
CA HIS A 80 -15.71 -3.18 -2.63
C HIS A 80 -16.44 -2.38 -1.56
N LYS A 81 -16.46 -2.87 -0.32
CA LYS A 81 -17.10 -2.18 0.80
C LYS A 81 -16.49 -0.80 1.04
N ARG A 82 -15.15 -0.68 1.05
CA ARG A 82 -14.48 0.62 1.21
C ARG A 82 -14.86 1.61 0.12
N VAL A 83 -14.91 1.17 -1.14
CA VAL A 83 -15.29 2.06 -2.26
C VAL A 83 -16.74 2.53 -2.13
N MET A 84 -17.64 1.64 -1.72
CA MET A 84 -19.05 2.00 -1.50
C MET A 84 -19.20 2.94 -0.30
N ASP A 85 -18.48 2.69 0.80
CA ASP A 85 -18.48 3.56 1.98
C ASP A 85 -17.92 4.95 1.65
N GLU A 86 -16.83 5.05 0.88
CA GLU A 86 -16.27 6.33 0.41
C GLU A 86 -17.23 7.07 -0.55
N ALA A 87 -17.93 6.35 -1.43
CA ALA A 87 -18.92 6.94 -2.33
C ALA A 87 -20.13 7.49 -1.56
N GLN A 88 -20.64 6.72 -0.59
CA GLN A 88 -21.74 7.15 0.27
C GLN A 88 -21.36 8.35 1.14
N GLN A 89 -20.16 8.34 1.73
CA GLN A 89 -19.66 9.48 2.51
C GLN A 89 -19.61 10.77 1.69
N LYS A 90 -19.15 10.71 0.43
CA LYS A 90 -19.14 11.85 -0.49
C LYS A 90 -20.54 12.37 -0.83
N GLU A 91 -21.54 11.49 -0.96
CA GLU A 91 -22.92 11.90 -1.20
C GLU A 91 -23.57 12.55 0.03
N THR A 92 -23.21 12.11 1.25
CA THR A 92 -23.73 12.67 2.51
C THR A 92 -23.00 13.91 3.03
N MET A 93 -21.82 14.25 2.50
CA MET A 93 -21.03 15.41 2.94
C MET A 93 -20.84 16.52 1.86
N PRO A 94 -21.89 17.00 1.16
CA PRO A 94 -21.74 18.14 0.27
C PRO A 94 -21.61 19.48 1.02
N GLU A 95 -22.09 19.57 2.27
CA GLU A 95 -22.11 20.83 3.05
C GLU A 95 -20.72 21.20 3.61
N ASP A 96 -19.91 20.24 4.04
CA ASP A 96 -18.58 20.47 4.64
C ASP A 96 -17.52 20.99 3.64
N ILE A 97 -17.66 20.67 2.35
CA ILE A 97 -16.68 21.09 1.32
C ILE A 97 -16.67 22.61 1.18
N THR A 98 -17.84 23.26 1.24
CA THR A 98 -17.95 24.72 1.12
C THR A 98 -17.42 25.47 2.34
N GLU A 99 -17.44 24.87 3.53
CA GLU A 99 -16.84 25.46 4.73
C GLU A 99 -15.31 25.30 4.74
N LEU A 100 -14.81 24.12 4.33
CA LEU A 100 -13.40 23.86 4.12
C LEU A 100 -12.77 24.80 3.06
N GLU A 101 -13.49 25.08 1.98
CA GLU A 101 -13.07 26.05 0.95
C GLU A 101 -12.97 27.49 1.51
N LYS A 102 -13.91 27.89 2.37
CA LYS A 102 -13.87 29.20 3.03
C LYS A 102 -12.68 29.31 3.98
N ASP A 103 -12.47 28.32 4.83
CA ASP A 103 -11.35 28.31 5.78
C ASP A 103 -9.99 28.27 5.07
N LEU A 104 -9.88 27.50 3.98
CA LEU A 104 -8.67 27.49 3.15
C LEU A 104 -8.41 28.86 2.52
N LYS A 105 -9.46 29.56 2.07
CA LYS A 105 -9.36 30.91 1.52
C LYS A 105 -8.90 31.91 2.56
N VAL A 106 -9.39 31.83 3.79
CA VAL A 106 -8.92 32.66 4.91
C VAL A 106 -7.44 32.38 5.19
N TYR A 107 -7.04 31.11 5.26
CA TYR A 107 -5.65 30.72 5.51
C TYR A 107 -4.68 31.17 4.42
N LEU A 108 -5.06 31.06 3.14
CA LEU A 108 -4.27 31.59 2.02
C LEU A 108 -4.18 33.12 2.03
N SER A 109 -5.26 33.79 2.46
CA SER A 109 -5.29 35.25 2.60
C SER A 109 -4.39 35.73 3.74
N GLU A 110 -4.35 35.02 4.86
CA GLU A 110 -3.44 35.31 5.98
C GLU A 110 -1.97 35.03 5.63
N LYS A 111 -1.71 33.91 4.93
CA LYS A 111 -0.34 33.53 4.51
C LYS A 111 0.22 34.41 3.38
N SER A 112 -0.64 34.94 2.50
CA SER A 112 -0.24 35.87 1.43
C SER A 112 0.07 37.29 1.92
N GLY A 113 -0.15 37.58 3.21
CA GLY A 113 0.34 38.79 3.87
C GLY A 113 1.86 38.76 4.15
N THR A 114 2.51 37.58 4.12
CA THR A 114 3.94 37.44 4.42
C THR A 114 4.79 36.92 3.27
N GLU A 115 4.23 36.20 2.29
CA GLU A 115 4.98 35.75 1.11
C GLU A 115 4.18 35.86 -0.19
N LYS A 116 4.89 36.24 -1.26
CA LYS A 116 4.41 36.65 -2.58
C LYS A 116 3.23 35.83 -3.14
N LYS A 117 2.19 36.55 -3.56
CA LYS A 117 0.98 36.10 -4.27
C LYS A 117 1.28 35.02 -5.32
N LYS A 118 0.77 33.81 -5.10
CA LYS A 118 0.36 32.90 -6.16
C LYS A 118 -1.15 32.75 -6.05
N THR A 119 -1.84 33.07 -7.14
CA THR A 119 -3.30 33.06 -7.20
C THR A 119 -3.76 31.64 -7.52
N ILE A 120 -4.99 31.28 -7.12
CA ILE A 120 -5.54 29.92 -7.33
C ILE A 120 -5.54 29.52 -8.81
N GLU A 121 -5.71 30.49 -9.71
CA GLU A 121 -5.61 30.33 -11.17
C GLU A 121 -4.20 29.91 -11.64
N ASP A 122 -3.13 30.25 -10.91
CA ASP A 122 -1.76 29.83 -11.25
C ASP A 122 -1.46 28.36 -10.87
N ILE A 123 -2.30 27.76 -10.01
CA ILE A 123 -2.10 26.39 -9.50
C ILE A 123 -3.03 25.40 -10.23
N PHE A 124 -4.20 25.86 -10.70
CA PHE A 124 -5.23 25.00 -11.29
C PHE A 124 -5.78 25.49 -12.64
N GLY A 125 -5.19 26.52 -13.26
CA GLY A 125 -5.53 26.95 -14.61
C GLY A 125 -4.79 26.15 -15.68
N ASP A 126 -5.54 25.29 -16.39
CA ASP A 126 -5.18 24.33 -17.46
C ASP A 126 -4.04 23.31 -17.19
#